data_AF-A0A966T4Z1-F1
#
_entry.id   AF-A0A966T4Z1-F1
#
_cell.length_a   1.000
_cell.length_b   1.000
_cell.length_c   1.000
_cell.angle_alpha   90.00
_cell.angle_beta   90.00
_cell.angle_gamma   90.00
#
_symmetry.space_group_name_H-M   'P 1'
#
loop_
_entity.id
_entity.type
_entity.pdbx_description
1 polymer ?
#
loop_
_entity_poly.entity_id
_entity_poly.type
_entity_poly.pdbx_seq_one_letter_code
_entity_poly.pdbx_strand_id
1 'polypeptide(L)'
;MTLDALAVACLSQETAARIVGSRIQHIHHSGIDALAFECYGSGERSWLIVCGHPSHPSVHVSDQRPGRPSDDVTPLLLRLRKLVDGALVGIQRATDLA
;
A
#
# COMPACT_ATOMS: atom_id res chain seq x y z
N MET A 1 8.70 6.31 -13.98
CA MET A 1 7.98 7.54 -13.60
C MET A 1 8.79 8.21 -12.50
N THR A 2 9.02 9.50 -12.59
CA THR A 2 9.68 10.25 -11.51
C THR A 2 8.65 10.54 -10.42
N LEU A 3 8.94 10.16 -9.17
CA LEU A 3 8.10 10.53 -8.03
C LEU A 3 8.54 11.90 -7.52
N ASP A 4 7.97 12.95 -8.12
CA ASP A 4 8.13 14.33 -7.65
C ASP A 4 7.00 14.75 -6.70
N ALA A 5 7.06 15.98 -6.18
CA ALA A 5 6.08 16.49 -5.23
C ALA A 5 4.65 16.53 -5.81
N LEU A 6 4.51 16.83 -7.11
CA LEU A 6 3.20 16.89 -7.78
C LEU A 6 2.62 15.48 -7.95
N ALA A 7 3.43 14.53 -8.41
CA ALA A 7 3.05 13.13 -8.54
C ALA A 7 2.63 12.55 -7.19
N VAL A 8 3.36 12.86 -6.11
CA VAL A 8 3.00 12.42 -4.75
C VAL A 8 1.69 13.06 -4.26
N ALA A 9 1.41 14.32 -4.61
CA ALA A 9 0.13 14.97 -4.32
C ALA A 9 -1.04 14.27 -5.00
N CYS A 10 -0.91 13.99 -6.30
CA CYS A 10 -1.91 13.25 -7.07
C CYS A 10 -2.12 11.83 -6.52
N LEU A 11 -1.02 11.09 -6.27
CA LEU A 11 -1.08 9.74 -5.73
C LEU A 11 -1.74 9.70 -4.35
N SER A 12 -1.46 10.68 -3.49
CA SER A 12 -2.08 10.76 -2.17
C SER A 12 -3.60 10.90 -2.28
N GLN A 13 -4.08 11.78 -3.18
CA GLN A 13 -5.51 12.01 -3.38
C GLN A 13 -6.20 10.80 -4.03
N GLU A 14 -5.60 10.24 -5.08
CA GLU A 14 -6.14 9.06 -5.77
C GLU A 14 -6.19 7.84 -4.84
N THR A 15 -5.11 7.60 -4.10
CA THR A 15 -5.04 6.49 -3.15
C THR A 15 -6.08 6.69 -2.05
N ALA A 16 -6.18 7.90 -1.47
CA ALA A 16 -7.17 8.19 -0.44
C ALA A 16 -8.60 7.89 -0.91
N ALA A 17 -8.96 8.36 -2.11
CA ALA A 17 -10.29 8.17 -2.68
C ALA A 17 -10.64 6.69 -2.91
N ARG A 18 -9.65 5.82 -3.12
CA ARG A 18 -9.87 4.39 -3.42
C ARG A 18 -9.90 3.47 -2.20
N ILE A 19 -9.12 3.76 -1.15
CA ILE A 19 -8.90 2.78 -0.06
C ILE A 19 -9.14 3.31 1.35
N VAL A 20 -9.39 4.61 1.57
CA VAL A 20 -9.76 5.10 2.90
C VAL A 20 -11.11 4.50 3.31
N GLY A 21 -11.20 4.05 4.56
CA GLY A 21 -12.33 3.28 5.08
C GLY A 21 -12.20 1.76 4.89
N SER A 22 -11.31 1.29 4.01
CA SER A 22 -11.07 -0.13 3.81
C SER A 22 -10.27 -0.73 4.97
N ARG A 23 -10.61 -1.96 5.36
CA ARG A 23 -9.85 -2.78 6.31
C ARG A 23 -8.73 -3.49 5.57
N ILE A 24 -7.53 -3.50 6.15
CA ILE A 24 -6.45 -4.33 5.65
C ILE A 24 -6.67 -5.76 6.14
N GLN A 25 -6.85 -6.71 5.23
CA GLN A 25 -7.12 -8.13 5.56
C GLN A 25 -5.89 -9.02 5.44
N HIS A 26 -5.01 -8.71 4.48
CA HIS A 26 -3.83 -9.51 4.21
C HIS A 26 -2.66 -8.62 3.80
N ILE A 27 -1.45 -9.07 4.14
CA ILE A 27 -0.20 -8.41 3.74
C ILE A 27 0.76 -9.50 3.29
N HIS A 28 1.40 -9.32 2.14
CA HIS A 28 2.46 -10.21 1.63
C HIS A 28 3.51 -9.47 0.81
N HIS A 29 4.64 -10.13 0.59
CA HIS A 29 5.66 -9.67 -0.36
C HIS A 29 5.20 -9.93 -1.78
N SER A 30 5.06 -8.88 -2.59
CA SER A 30 4.79 -8.98 -4.03
C SER A 30 6.06 -8.89 -4.89
N GLY A 31 7.21 -8.76 -4.25
CA GLY A 31 8.56 -8.72 -4.82
C GLY A 31 9.59 -8.53 -3.70
N ILE A 32 10.88 -8.48 -4.03
CA ILE A 32 11.96 -8.33 -3.03
C ILE A 32 11.81 -6.99 -2.27
N ASP A 33 11.53 -5.91 -3.00
CA ASP A 33 11.39 -4.56 -2.44
C ASP A 33 9.92 -4.09 -2.39
N ALA A 34 8.95 -5.01 -2.47
CA ALA A 34 7.55 -4.66 -2.65
C ALA A 34 6.61 -5.43 -1.71
N LEU A 35 5.71 -4.69 -1.08
CA LEU A 35 4.64 -5.21 -0.23
C LEU A 35 3.27 -4.93 -0.86
N ALA A 36 2.39 -5.89 -0.75
CA ALA A 36 0.98 -5.78 -1.13
C ALA A 36 0.09 -5.88 0.10
N PHE A 37 -0.88 -4.97 0.19
CA PHE A 37 -1.89 -4.90 1.24
C PHE A 37 -3.26 -5.10 0.60
N GLU A 38 -3.97 -6.14 1.03
CA GLU A 38 -5.35 -6.38 0.62
C GLU A 38 -6.25 -5.40 1.37
N CYS A 39 -6.84 -4.46 0.65
CA CYS A 39 -7.80 -3.49 1.17
C CYS A 39 -9.21 -3.95 0.83
N TYR A 40 -10.05 -4.13 1.86
CA TYR A 40 -11.45 -4.50 1.68
C TYR A 40 -12.36 -3.43 2.28
N GLY A 41 -13.23 -2.85 1.47
CA GLY A 41 -14.14 -1.77 1.85
C GLY A 41 -15.30 -1.69 0.87
N SER A 42 -16.47 -1.27 1.34
CA SER A 42 -17.67 -1.11 0.49
C SER A 42 -18.07 -2.36 -0.32
N GLY A 43 -17.72 -3.55 0.17
CA GLY A 43 -17.99 -4.83 -0.51
C GLY A 43 -16.98 -5.20 -1.60
N GLU A 44 -16.00 -4.34 -1.88
CA GLU A 44 -15.01 -4.52 -2.92
C GLU A 44 -13.61 -4.77 -2.34
N ARG A 45 -12.77 -5.43 -3.14
CA ARG A 45 -11.38 -5.72 -2.82
C ARG A 45 -10.47 -4.96 -3.78
N SER A 46 -9.52 -4.26 -3.22
CA SER A 46 -8.41 -3.64 -3.93
C SER A 46 -7.08 -3.96 -3.24
N TRP A 47 -5.98 -3.64 -3.89
CA TRP A 47 -4.63 -3.94 -3.43
C TRP A 47 -3.78 -2.69 -3.47
N LEU A 48 -3.36 -2.20 -2.31
CA LEU A 48 -2.32 -1.19 -2.21
C LEU A 48 -0.97 -1.89 -2.37
N ILE A 49 -0.19 -1.47 -3.35
CA ILE A 49 1.14 -2.01 -3.61
C ILE A 49 2.15 -0.89 -3.38
N VAL A 50 3.13 -1.15 -2.52
CA VAL A 50 4.20 -0.22 -2.17
C VAL A 50 5.52 -0.88 -2.53
N CYS A 51 6.27 -0.25 -3.44
CA CYS A 51 7.58 -0.70 -3.90
C CYS A 51 8.64 0.34 -3.54
N GLY A 52 9.64 -0.10 -2.77
CA GLY A 52 10.79 0.68 -2.33
C GLY A 52 12.04 0.53 -3.19
N HIS A 53 11.92 -0.04 -4.40
CA HIS A 53 13.08 -0.27 -5.27
C HIS A 53 13.79 1.06 -5.60
N PRO A 54 15.13 1.18 -5.45
CA PRO A 54 15.84 2.46 -5.56
C PRO A 54 15.64 3.19 -6.90
N SER A 55 15.62 2.44 -8.01
CA SER A 55 15.49 3.02 -9.36
C SER A 55 14.03 3.13 -9.83
N HIS A 56 13.11 2.41 -9.18
CA HIS A 56 11.71 2.27 -9.63
C HIS A 56 10.73 2.30 -8.43
N PRO A 57 10.81 3.34 -7.58
CA PRO A 57 9.87 3.46 -6.47
C PRO A 57 8.45 3.66 -7.01
N SER A 58 7.47 3.02 -6.38
CA SER A 58 6.08 3.17 -6.79
C SER A 58 5.10 2.89 -5.65
N VAL A 59 3.96 3.57 -5.71
CA VAL A 59 2.78 3.32 -4.89
C VAL A 59 1.59 3.35 -5.84
N HIS A 60 0.75 2.33 -5.82
CA HIS A 60 -0.45 2.30 -6.63
C HIS A 60 -1.51 1.37 -6.03
N VAL A 61 -2.75 1.56 -6.46
CA VAL A 61 -3.88 0.70 -6.09
C VAL A 61 -4.31 -0.11 -7.31
N SER A 62 -4.46 -1.41 -7.15
CA SER A 62 -4.88 -2.33 -8.21
C SER A 62 -6.09 -3.14 -7.77
N ASP A 63 -7.01 -3.40 -8.69
CA ASP A 63 -8.12 -4.34 -8.46
C ASP A 63 -7.68 -5.79 -8.75
N GLN A 64 -6.53 -5.95 -9.43
CA GLN A 64 -5.91 -7.25 -9.66
C GLN A 64 -5.02 -7.64 -8.50
N ARG A 65 -5.17 -8.89 -8.05
CA ARG A 65 -4.33 -9.46 -7.01
C ARG A 65 -2.86 -9.50 -7.48
N PRO A 66 -1.93 -8.83 -6.78
CA PRO A 66 -0.52 -8.93 -7.10
C PRO A 66 -0.02 -10.33 -6.80
N GLY A 67 0.99 -10.76 -7.56
CA GLY A 67 1.66 -12.03 -7.34
C GLY A 67 2.21 -12.15 -5.92
N ARG A 68 2.35 -13.38 -5.45
CA ARG A 68 3.00 -13.73 -4.20
C ARG A 68 4.18 -14.65 -4.52
N PRO A 69 5.31 -14.09 -5.01
CA PRO A 69 6.43 -14.89 -5.49
C PRO A 69 7.16 -15.62 -4.37
N SER A 70 6.97 -15.22 -3.11
CA SER A 70 7.58 -15.87 -1.96
C SER A 70 6.58 -16.02 -0.81
N ASP A 71 6.74 -17.12 -0.07
CA ASP A 71 6.08 -17.39 1.21
C ASP A 71 6.95 -16.99 2.40
N ASP A 72 8.07 -16.32 2.17
CA ASP A 72 8.98 -15.86 3.20
C ASP A 72 8.27 -14.98 4.21
N VAL A 73 8.43 -15.36 5.48
CA VAL A 73 7.90 -14.62 6.62
C VAL A 73 9.03 -13.81 7.22
N THR A 74 9.15 -12.55 6.78
CA THR A 74 10.19 -11.65 7.30
C THR A 74 9.76 -10.98 8.61
N PRO A 75 10.71 -10.54 9.47
CA PRO A 75 10.38 -9.79 10.69
C PRO A 75 9.54 -8.53 10.41
N LEU A 76 9.80 -7.82 9.31
CA LEU A 76 9.00 -6.68 8.87
C LEU A 76 7.56 -7.09 8.59
N LEU A 77 7.35 -8.18 7.84
CA LEU A 77 6.02 -8.68 7.50
C LEU A 77 5.24 -9.09 8.76
N LEU A 78 5.90 -9.79 9.69
CA LEU A 78 5.30 -10.14 10.98
C LEU A 78 4.92 -8.89 11.78
N ARG A 79 5.77 -7.86 11.77
CA ARG A 79 5.49 -6.61 12.48
C ARG A 79 4.31 -5.87 11.89
N LEU A 80 4.22 -5.78 10.56
CA LEU A 80 3.10 -5.17 9.87
C LEU A 80 1.80 -5.92 10.16
N ARG A 81 1.79 -7.26 10.04
CA ARG A 81 0.60 -8.08 10.37
C ARG A 81 0.12 -7.93 11.81
N LYS A 82 1.05 -7.66 12.75
CA LYS A 82 0.71 -7.42 14.15
C LYS A 82 0.19 -6.01 14.43
N LEU A 83 0.68 -5.01 13.69
CA LEU A 83 0.39 -3.59 13.96
C LEU A 83 -0.73 -3.02 13.11
N VAL A 84 -0.90 -3.54 11.89
CA VAL A 84 -1.92 -3.11 10.94
C VAL A 84 -3.19 -3.87 11.27
N ASP A 85 -3.99 -3.30 12.16
CA ASP A 85 -5.34 -3.75 12.46
C ASP A 85 -6.31 -2.56 12.34
N GLY A 86 -7.55 -2.87 11.94
CA GLY A 86 -8.60 -1.87 11.70
C GLY A 86 -8.64 -1.30 10.28
N ALA A 87 -9.44 -0.24 10.14
CA ALA A 87 -9.69 0.45 8.88
C ALA A 87 -8.67 1.58 8.63
N LEU A 88 -8.32 1.80 7.36
CA LEU A 88 -7.52 2.93 6.94
C LEU A 88 -8.29 4.24 7.20
N VAL A 89 -7.71 5.13 8.01
CA VAL A 89 -8.37 6.39 8.40
C VAL A 89 -7.99 7.58 7.51
N GLY A 90 -6.91 7.47 6.74
CA GLY A 90 -6.44 8.55 5.87
C GLY A 90 -5.15 8.21 5.15
N ILE A 91 -4.85 9.00 4.13
CA ILE A 91 -3.57 9.00 3.41
C ILE A 91 -3.09 10.44 3.38
N GLN A 92 -1.86 10.67 3.81
CA GLN A 92 -1.28 12.00 3.98
C GLN A 92 0.14 12.02 3.46
N ARG A 93 0.56 13.18 2.94
CA ARG A 93 1.96 13.40 2.55
C ARG A 93 2.72 13.87 3.78
N ALA A 94 3.99 13.48 3.89
CA ALA A 94 4.81 13.86 5.05
C ALA A 94 4.93 15.38 5.22
N THR A 95 4.83 16.16 4.15
CA THR A 95 4.85 17.63 4.16
C THR A 95 3.59 18.28 4.75
N ASP A 96 2.51 17.51 4.96
CA ASP A 96 1.25 18.01 5.51
C ASP A 96 1.21 17.94 7.06
N LEU A 97 2.29 17.48 7.72
CA LEU A 97 2.43 17.35 9.18
C LEU A 97 2.98 18.63 9.86
N ALA A 98 2.97 19.77 9.16
CA ALA A 98 3.44 21.06 9.66
C ALA A 98 2.32 21.87 10.33
#